data_AF-A0A7X9YN31-F1
#
_entry.id   AF-A0A7X9YN31-F1
#
_cell.length_a   1.000
_cell.length_b   1.000
_cell.length_c   1.000
_cell.angle_alpha   90.00
_cell.angle_beta   90.00
_cell.angle_gamma   90.00
#
_symmetry.space_group_name_H-M   'P 1'
#
loop_
_entity.id
_entity.type
_entity.pdbx_description
1 polymer ?
#
loop_
_entity_poly.entity_id
_entity_poly.type
_entity_poly.pdbx_seq_one_letter_code
_entity_poly.pdbx_strand_id
1 'polypeptide(L)'
;MDQVTLFEEKVASNEIWDAHTIIKNLYNRNVGDTDLFQRYFNFCCMVAGWDIELDTRNYFLDEASTALIVHAENTTIDAKQLAVIKACREGLDIIRGELSAIQNALVQKYARETQAKNNATLKDLAELKGELSRASNQEAFDRVLLTLTEIENQLVKEELTEDQNSLYDRMTKEYSALISDKLTKLAIASNTEYNRNAVKEFKFVFDSFQKNESMYTRSIEKLDILVSSRLFAFDPARLFNETLVYYNHIYSYIFCKLDEDGKFRLTQISIDKEKLLR
;
A
#
# COMPACT_ATOMS: atom_id res chain seq x y z
N MET A 1 62.58 1.03 -7.86
CA MET A 1 61.54 0.55 -8.78
C MET A 1 61.02 1.78 -9.48
N ASP A 2 61.06 1.82 -10.81
CA ASP A 2 60.55 2.97 -11.57
C ASP A 2 59.04 3.08 -11.32
N GLN A 3 58.53 4.30 -11.12
CA GLN A 3 57.13 4.55 -10.78
C GLN A 3 56.19 4.15 -11.94
N VAL A 4 56.70 4.16 -13.18
CA VAL A 4 55.97 3.64 -14.35
C VAL A 4 55.85 2.11 -14.29
N THR A 5 56.91 1.40 -13.89
CA THR A 5 56.86 -0.06 -13.68
C THR A 5 55.90 -0.42 -12.55
N LEU A 6 55.88 0.35 -11.47
CA LEU A 6 54.93 0.14 -10.37
C LEU A 6 53.47 0.35 -10.82
N PHE A 7 53.22 1.31 -11.70
CA PHE A 7 51.90 1.48 -12.33
C PHE A 7 51.51 0.25 -13.16
N GLU A 8 52.40 -0.23 -14.04
CA GLU A 8 52.12 -1.39 -14.90
C GLU A 8 51.87 -2.67 -14.10
N GLU A 9 52.61 -2.89 -13.00
CA GLU A 9 52.38 -4.00 -12.06
C GLU A 9 51.01 -3.92 -11.39
N LYS A 10 50.55 -2.73 -11.01
CA LYS A 10 49.25 -2.51 -10.36
C LYS A 10 48.08 -2.66 -11.34
N VAL A 11 48.26 -2.25 -12.60
CA VAL A 11 47.30 -2.55 -13.68
C VAL A 11 47.19 -4.06 -13.90
N ALA A 12 48.33 -4.77 -13.97
CA ALA A 12 48.35 -6.22 -14.17
C ALA A 12 47.72 -7.00 -12.99
N SER A 13 47.81 -6.46 -11.78
CA SER A 13 47.23 -7.04 -10.55
C SER A 13 45.75 -6.64 -10.35
N ASN A 14 45.15 -5.90 -11.28
CA ASN A 14 43.79 -5.37 -11.21
C ASN A 14 43.52 -4.45 -9.99
N GLU A 15 44.57 -3.82 -9.47
CA GLU A 15 44.50 -2.86 -8.37
C GLU A 15 44.24 -1.45 -8.91
N ILE A 16 43.02 -1.21 -9.43
CA ILE A 16 42.69 0.00 -10.21
C ILE A 16 42.91 1.31 -9.47
N TRP A 17 42.64 1.37 -8.17
CA TRP A 17 42.75 2.59 -7.36
C TRP A 17 44.20 2.95 -7.05
N ASP A 18 45.03 1.93 -6.80
CA ASP A 18 46.46 2.08 -6.60
C ASP A 18 47.14 2.49 -7.91
N ALA A 19 46.79 1.81 -9.01
CA ALA A 19 47.24 2.17 -10.35
C ALA A 19 46.87 3.62 -10.68
N HIS A 20 45.61 4.02 -10.49
CA HIS A 20 45.11 5.38 -10.68
C HIS A 20 45.91 6.41 -9.88
N THR A 21 46.13 6.15 -8.59
CA THR A 21 46.87 7.05 -7.71
C THR A 21 48.30 7.28 -8.21
N ILE A 22 48.98 6.23 -8.64
CA ILE A 22 50.36 6.29 -9.14
C ILE A 22 50.41 7.09 -10.45
N ILE A 23 49.58 6.75 -11.44
CA ILE A 23 49.63 7.42 -12.75
C ILE A 23 49.15 8.88 -12.68
N LYS A 24 48.15 9.17 -11.85
CA LYS A 24 47.66 10.53 -11.59
C LYS A 24 48.75 11.39 -10.93
N ASN A 25 49.49 10.82 -9.96
CA ASN A 25 50.61 11.53 -9.34
C ASN A 25 51.72 11.85 -10.34
N LEU A 26 52.08 10.87 -11.18
CA LEU A 26 53.09 11.03 -12.22
C LEU A 26 52.73 12.11 -13.24
N TYR A 27 51.48 12.08 -13.73
CA TYR A 27 50.98 13.07 -14.68
C TYR A 27 50.90 14.47 -14.06
N ASN A 28 50.34 14.62 -12.86
CA ASN A 28 50.20 15.93 -12.21
C ASN A 28 51.54 16.61 -11.90
N ARG A 29 52.62 15.83 -11.73
CA ARG A 29 53.98 16.38 -11.56
C ARG A 29 54.61 16.83 -12.89
N ASN A 30 54.08 16.38 -14.02
CA ASN A 30 54.63 16.58 -15.36
C ASN A 30 53.51 16.89 -16.37
N VAL A 31 52.66 17.88 -16.08
CA VAL A 31 51.42 18.15 -16.85
C VAL A 31 51.62 18.45 -18.35
N GLY A 32 52.81 18.89 -18.74
CA GLY A 32 53.18 19.15 -20.13
C GLY A 32 53.73 17.92 -20.88
N ASP A 33 53.89 16.78 -20.21
CA ASP A 33 54.37 15.54 -20.83
C ASP A 33 53.22 14.80 -21.52
N THR A 34 53.27 14.75 -22.86
CA THR A 34 52.27 14.08 -23.69
C THR A 34 52.25 12.56 -23.49
N ASP A 35 53.38 11.90 -23.17
CA ASP A 35 53.40 10.43 -22.96
C ASP A 35 52.68 10.07 -21.66
N LEU A 36 52.98 10.79 -20.57
CA LEU A 36 52.32 10.61 -19.29
C LEU A 36 50.83 10.98 -19.35
N PHE A 37 50.47 12.04 -20.09
CA PHE A 37 49.07 12.34 -20.38
C PHE A 37 48.39 11.17 -21.08
N GLN A 38 48.96 10.66 -22.18
CA GLN A 38 48.34 9.61 -22.97
C GLN A 38 48.20 8.31 -22.17
N ARG A 39 49.19 7.96 -21.34
CA ARG A 39 49.12 6.81 -20.42
C ARG A 39 48.01 6.98 -19.39
N TYR A 40 47.91 8.15 -18.76
CA TYR A 40 46.88 8.43 -17.78
C TYR A 40 45.47 8.43 -18.40
N PHE A 41 45.31 9.15 -19.50
CA PHE A 41 44.07 9.28 -20.24
C PHE A 41 43.57 7.92 -20.74
N ASN A 42 44.44 7.13 -21.37
CA ASN A 42 44.07 5.81 -21.87
C ASN A 42 43.69 4.85 -20.73
N PHE A 43 44.39 4.90 -19.60
CA PHE A 43 44.04 4.10 -18.43
C PHE A 43 42.64 4.45 -17.91
N CYS A 44 42.33 5.73 -17.74
CA CYS A 44 41.00 6.17 -17.30
C CYS A 44 39.90 5.79 -18.30
N CYS A 45 40.13 5.98 -19.59
CA CYS A 45 39.20 5.55 -20.64
C CYS A 45 39.00 4.02 -20.66
N MET A 46 40.07 3.24 -20.43
CA MET A 46 40.00 1.79 -20.33
C MET A 46 39.11 1.35 -19.18
N VAL A 47 39.32 1.90 -17.97
CA VAL A 47 38.50 1.56 -16.79
C VAL A 47 37.04 2.01 -16.97
N ALA A 48 36.80 3.19 -17.57
CA ALA A 48 35.45 3.64 -17.91
C ALA A 48 34.73 2.72 -18.91
N GLY A 49 35.47 2.00 -19.75
CA GLY A 49 34.95 1.01 -20.70
C GLY A 49 34.67 -0.38 -20.10
N TRP A 50 35.07 -0.66 -18.86
CA TRP A 50 34.86 -1.97 -18.24
C TRP A 50 33.41 -2.22 -17.83
N ASP A 51 33.00 -3.49 -17.75
CA ASP A 51 31.69 -3.89 -17.23
C ASP A 51 31.70 -3.95 -15.70
N ILE A 52 31.84 -2.78 -15.09
CA ILE A 52 31.81 -2.55 -13.64
C ILE A 52 30.72 -1.54 -13.28
N GLU A 53 30.60 -1.22 -12.00
CA GLU A 53 29.63 -0.24 -11.46
C GLU A 53 29.67 1.09 -12.23
N LEU A 54 28.49 1.60 -12.61
CA LEU A 54 28.37 2.84 -13.40
C LEU A 54 29.01 4.05 -12.70
N ASP A 55 28.90 4.15 -11.37
CA ASP A 55 29.51 5.24 -10.61
C ASP A 55 31.04 5.25 -10.76
N THR A 56 31.66 4.07 -10.69
CA THR A 56 33.10 3.91 -10.92
C THR A 56 33.47 4.27 -12.36
N ARG A 57 32.69 3.83 -13.35
CA ARG A 57 32.93 4.16 -14.76
C ARG A 57 32.82 5.67 -15.03
N ASN A 58 31.81 6.32 -14.47
CA ASN A 58 31.61 7.77 -14.57
C ASN A 58 32.77 8.53 -13.91
N TYR A 59 33.22 8.09 -12.73
CA TYR A 59 34.38 8.68 -12.05
C TYR A 59 35.63 8.69 -12.95
N PHE A 60 35.97 7.55 -13.55
CA PHE A 60 37.14 7.47 -14.44
C PHE A 60 36.96 8.27 -15.73
N LEU A 61 35.73 8.37 -16.26
CA LEU A 61 35.44 9.23 -17.41
C LEU A 61 35.60 10.72 -17.08
N ASP A 62 35.20 11.15 -15.89
CA ASP A 62 35.36 12.53 -15.41
C ASP A 62 36.84 12.86 -15.16
N GLU A 63 37.60 11.92 -14.61
CA GLU A 63 39.05 12.04 -14.47
C GLU A 63 39.76 12.13 -15.82
N ALA A 64 39.36 11.33 -16.83
CA ALA A 64 39.88 11.43 -18.20
C ALA A 64 39.53 12.78 -18.86
N SER A 65 38.32 13.27 -18.62
CA SER A 65 37.86 14.59 -19.09
C SER A 65 38.69 15.72 -18.46
N THR A 66 38.94 15.63 -17.15
CA THR A 66 39.76 16.59 -16.41
C THR A 66 41.21 16.55 -16.90
N ALA A 67 41.77 15.36 -17.11
CA ALA A 67 43.12 15.19 -17.67
C ALA A 67 43.27 15.84 -19.04
N LEU A 68 42.27 15.69 -19.92
CA LEU A 68 42.28 16.30 -21.25
C LEU A 68 42.26 17.83 -21.17
N ILE A 69 41.46 18.40 -20.26
CA ILE A 69 41.40 19.86 -20.05
C ILE A 69 42.76 20.37 -19.56
N VAL A 70 43.30 19.76 -18.50
CA VAL A 70 44.59 20.15 -17.92
C VAL A 70 45.72 20.02 -18.96
N HIS A 71 45.74 18.96 -19.75
CA HIS A 71 46.76 18.79 -20.79
C HIS A 71 46.65 19.84 -21.90
N ALA A 72 45.42 20.12 -22.35
CA ALA A 72 45.16 21.13 -23.38
C ALA A 72 45.57 22.55 -22.93
N GLU A 73 45.43 22.86 -21.65
CA GLU A 73 45.83 24.15 -21.07
C GLU A 73 47.35 24.30 -20.87
N ASN A 74 48.06 23.20 -20.62
CA ASN A 74 49.48 23.21 -20.24
C ASN A 74 50.46 22.82 -21.36
N THR A 75 49.97 22.53 -22.57
CA THR A 75 50.79 22.09 -23.71
C THR A 75 50.89 23.17 -24.79
N THR A 76 52.04 23.26 -25.47
CA THR A 76 52.20 24.16 -26.62
C THR A 76 51.36 23.63 -27.79
N ILE A 77 50.43 24.45 -28.29
CA ILE A 77 49.48 24.03 -29.33
C ILE A 77 50.16 24.10 -30.71
N ASP A 78 50.34 22.93 -31.32
CA ASP A 78 50.65 22.78 -32.74
C ASP A 78 49.57 21.94 -33.44
N ALA A 79 49.67 21.78 -34.77
CA ALA A 79 48.70 21.02 -35.54
C ALA A 79 48.60 19.54 -35.13
N LYS A 80 49.69 18.95 -34.60
CA LYS A 80 49.76 17.56 -34.18
C LYS A 80 49.07 17.39 -32.82
N GLN A 81 49.34 18.27 -31.85
CA GLN A 81 48.71 18.27 -30.54
C GLN A 81 47.20 18.56 -30.64
N LEU A 82 46.80 19.45 -31.54
CA LEU A 82 45.38 19.71 -31.80
C LEU A 82 44.66 18.45 -32.34
N ALA A 83 45.33 17.64 -33.16
CA ALA A 83 44.76 16.37 -33.65
C ALA A 83 44.61 15.33 -32.52
N VAL A 84 45.60 15.22 -31.64
CA VAL A 84 45.55 14.32 -30.46
C VAL A 84 44.42 14.72 -29.51
N ILE A 85 44.29 16.01 -29.19
CA ILE A 85 43.22 16.52 -28.32
C ILE A 85 41.85 16.25 -28.92
N LYS A 86 41.69 16.43 -30.24
CA LYS A 86 40.43 16.11 -30.94
C LYS A 86 40.09 14.62 -30.85
N ALA A 87 41.05 13.74 -31.14
CA ALA A 87 40.85 12.29 -31.06
C ALA A 87 40.49 11.85 -29.62
N CYS A 88 41.14 12.42 -28.62
CA CYS A 88 40.81 12.15 -27.21
C CYS A 88 39.39 12.63 -26.86
N ARG A 89 38.99 13.81 -27.33
CA ARG A 89 37.63 14.34 -27.12
C ARG A 89 36.58 13.45 -27.77
N GLU A 90 36.80 13.04 -29.02
CA GLU A 90 35.92 12.11 -29.73
C GLU A 90 35.80 10.77 -28.99
N GLY A 91 36.91 10.23 -28.47
CA GLY A 91 36.90 9.02 -27.64
C GLY A 91 36.08 9.17 -26.36
N LEU A 92 36.21 10.31 -25.64
CA LEU A 92 35.39 10.59 -24.47
C LEU A 92 33.91 10.68 -24.81
N ASP A 93 33.56 11.31 -25.93
CA ASP A 93 32.16 11.48 -26.34
C ASP A 93 31.51 10.14 -26.69
N ILE A 94 32.27 9.21 -27.29
CA ILE A 94 31.82 7.83 -27.54
C ILE A 94 31.52 7.12 -26.22
N ILE A 95 32.49 7.08 -25.29
CA ILE A 95 32.34 6.39 -24.00
C ILE A 95 31.19 7.02 -23.20
N ARG A 96 31.08 8.35 -23.20
CA ARG A 96 29.98 9.07 -22.54
C ARG A 96 28.62 8.73 -23.14
N GLY A 97 28.54 8.62 -24.46
CA GLY A 97 27.33 8.20 -25.17
C GLY A 97 26.90 6.78 -24.78
N GLU A 98 27.85 5.85 -24.71
CA GLU A 98 27.62 4.47 -24.28
C GLU A 98 27.12 4.40 -22.82
N LEU A 99 27.78 5.10 -21.90
CA LEU A 99 27.36 5.14 -20.49
C LEU A 99 25.97 5.75 -20.31
N SER A 100 25.68 6.84 -21.02
CA SER A 100 24.35 7.47 -21.00
C SER A 100 23.28 6.53 -21.55
N ALA A 101 23.58 5.78 -22.62
CA ALA A 101 22.67 4.77 -23.15
C ALA A 101 22.38 3.65 -22.14
N ILE A 102 23.42 3.14 -21.45
CA ILE A 102 23.26 2.12 -20.41
C ILE A 102 22.41 2.67 -19.26
N GLN A 103 22.69 3.88 -18.79
CA GLN A 103 21.95 4.48 -17.68
C GLN A 103 20.49 4.73 -18.04
N ASN A 104 20.22 5.25 -19.24
CA ASN A 104 18.86 5.42 -19.74
C ASN A 104 18.13 4.08 -19.87
N ALA A 105 18.81 3.02 -20.32
CA ALA A 105 18.22 1.69 -20.41
C ALA A 105 17.84 1.12 -19.03
N LEU A 106 18.67 1.33 -18.00
CA LEU A 106 18.37 0.94 -16.62
C LEU A 106 17.17 1.70 -16.07
N VAL A 107 17.12 3.02 -16.24
CA VAL A 107 15.99 3.86 -15.82
C VAL A 107 14.70 3.41 -16.50
N GLN A 108 14.74 3.19 -17.82
CA GLN A 108 13.57 2.70 -18.57
C GLN A 108 13.14 1.30 -18.13
N LYS A 109 14.08 0.40 -17.82
CA LYS A 109 13.76 -0.94 -17.32
C LYS A 109 13.04 -0.86 -15.97
N TYR A 110 13.59 -0.08 -15.03
CA TYR A 110 12.98 0.14 -13.72
C TYR A 110 11.57 0.76 -13.83
N ALA A 111 11.40 1.77 -14.70
CA ALA A 111 10.11 2.39 -14.94
C ALA A 111 9.09 1.38 -15.50
N ARG A 112 9.49 0.52 -16.45
CA ARG A 112 8.63 -0.54 -17.00
C ARG A 112 8.26 -1.59 -15.95
N GLU A 113 9.21 -2.01 -15.12
CA GLU A 113 8.96 -2.98 -14.05
C GLU A 113 7.98 -2.39 -13.01
N THR A 114 8.16 -1.13 -12.64
CA THR A 114 7.25 -0.41 -11.73
C THR A 114 5.85 -0.26 -12.34
N GLN A 115 5.77 0.12 -13.62
CA GLN A 115 4.50 0.24 -14.33
C GLN A 115 3.79 -1.12 -14.42
N ALA A 116 4.52 -2.21 -14.71
CA ALA A 116 3.97 -3.56 -14.77
C ALA A 116 3.45 -4.02 -13.39
N LYS A 117 4.21 -3.74 -12.32
CA LYS A 117 3.78 -4.01 -10.94
C LYS A 117 2.50 -3.24 -10.60
N ASN A 118 2.46 -1.94 -10.86
CA ASN A 118 1.27 -1.11 -10.63
C ASN A 118 0.06 -1.61 -11.43
N ASN A 119 0.26 -2.03 -12.69
CA ASN A 119 -0.81 -2.63 -13.49
C ASN A 119 -1.35 -3.93 -12.89
N ALA A 120 -0.47 -4.79 -12.37
CA ALA A 120 -0.89 -6.01 -11.68
C ALA A 120 -1.69 -5.68 -10.41
N THR A 121 -1.21 -4.77 -9.57
CA THR A 121 -1.92 -4.32 -8.37
C THR A 121 -3.28 -3.69 -8.69
N LEU A 122 -3.37 -2.85 -9.73
CA LEU A 122 -4.65 -2.26 -10.16
C LEU A 122 -5.63 -3.33 -10.67
N LYS A 123 -5.13 -4.38 -11.32
CA LYS A 123 -5.95 -5.51 -11.74
C LYS A 123 -6.47 -6.29 -10.54
N ASP A 124 -5.62 -6.56 -9.55
CA ASP A 124 -6.03 -7.24 -8.31
C ASP A 124 -7.08 -6.41 -7.55
N LEU A 125 -6.89 -5.08 -7.47
CA LEU A 125 -7.90 -4.16 -6.96
C LEU A 125 -9.20 -4.20 -7.78
N ALA A 126 -9.16 -4.45 -9.09
CA ALA A 126 -10.38 -4.54 -9.89
C ALA A 126 -11.13 -5.86 -9.63
N GLU A 127 -10.41 -6.96 -9.43
CA GLU A 127 -10.98 -8.27 -9.11
C GLU A 127 -11.63 -8.28 -7.72
N LEU A 128 -10.99 -7.63 -6.74
CA LEU A 128 -11.48 -7.52 -5.37
C LEU A 128 -12.84 -6.79 -5.27
N LYS A 129 -13.16 -5.94 -6.25
CA LYS A 129 -14.45 -5.26 -6.35
C LYS A 129 -15.59 -6.26 -6.52
N GLY A 130 -15.33 -7.34 -7.25
CA GLY A 130 -16.25 -8.45 -7.42
C GLY A 130 -16.49 -9.19 -6.10
N GLU A 131 -15.45 -9.38 -5.30
CA GLU A 131 -15.54 -10.02 -3.99
C GLU A 131 -16.31 -9.16 -2.98
N LEU A 132 -16.04 -7.85 -2.94
CA LEU A 132 -16.78 -6.90 -2.11
C LEU A 132 -18.27 -6.89 -2.45
N SER A 133 -18.59 -6.99 -3.74
CA SER A 133 -19.97 -7.08 -4.21
C SER A 133 -20.67 -8.38 -3.81
N ARG A 134 -19.93 -9.47 -3.58
CA ARG A 134 -20.48 -10.78 -3.18
C ARG A 134 -20.53 -11.00 -1.67
N ALA A 135 -19.83 -10.19 -0.88
CA ALA A 135 -19.87 -10.27 0.58
C ALA A 135 -21.33 -10.19 1.08
N SER A 136 -21.71 -11.19 1.87
CA SER A 136 -23.09 -11.42 2.35
C SER A 136 -23.25 -11.28 3.86
N ASN A 137 -22.15 -11.21 4.60
CA ASN A 137 -22.12 -11.00 6.05
C ASN A 137 -20.99 -10.04 6.43
N GLN A 138 -21.03 -9.52 7.67
CA GLN A 138 -20.09 -8.51 8.16
C GLN A 138 -18.65 -9.02 8.15
N GLU A 139 -18.39 -10.26 8.61
CA GLU A 139 -17.03 -10.81 8.65
C GLU A 139 -16.40 -10.97 7.25
N ALA A 140 -17.18 -11.40 6.26
CA ALA A 140 -16.72 -11.49 4.88
C ALA A 140 -16.46 -10.10 4.30
N PHE A 141 -17.30 -9.12 4.63
CA PHE A 141 -17.11 -7.73 4.21
C PHE A 141 -15.84 -7.12 4.80
N ASP A 142 -15.62 -7.25 6.11
CA ASP A 142 -14.46 -6.70 6.81
C ASP A 142 -13.15 -7.33 6.32
N ARG A 143 -13.14 -8.64 6.05
CA ARG A 143 -11.98 -9.31 5.44
C ARG A 143 -11.60 -8.71 4.09
N VAL A 144 -12.58 -8.48 3.23
CA VAL A 144 -12.33 -7.87 1.91
C VAL A 144 -11.80 -6.44 2.05
N LEU A 145 -12.26 -5.66 3.03
CA LEU A 145 -11.73 -4.31 3.30
C LEU A 145 -10.27 -4.32 3.78
N LEU A 146 -9.90 -5.31 4.60
CA LEU A 146 -8.50 -5.49 5.02
C LEU A 146 -7.62 -5.81 3.80
N THR A 147 -8.03 -6.77 2.98
CA THR A 147 -7.30 -7.12 1.74
C THR A 147 -7.23 -5.95 0.77
N LEU A 148 -8.30 -5.14 0.64
CA LEU A 148 -8.29 -3.92 -0.18
C LEU A 148 -7.15 -2.98 0.25
N THR A 149 -7.04 -2.74 1.56
CA THR A 149 -6.03 -1.84 2.13
C THR A 149 -4.61 -2.40 1.93
N GLU A 150 -4.43 -3.71 2.11
CA GLU A 150 -3.15 -4.39 1.90
C GLU A 150 -2.67 -4.28 0.45
N ILE A 151 -3.55 -4.53 -0.52
CA ILE A 151 -3.22 -4.42 -1.94
C ILE A 151 -2.95 -2.96 -2.31
N GLU A 152 -3.74 -2.02 -1.80
CA GLU A 152 -3.56 -0.59 -2.07
C GLU A 152 -2.20 -0.08 -1.59
N ASN A 153 -1.70 -0.59 -0.45
CA ASN A 153 -0.39 -0.23 0.09
C ASN A 153 0.79 -0.73 -0.76
N GLN A 154 0.58 -1.70 -1.66
CA GLN A 154 1.62 -2.18 -2.57
C GLN A 154 1.83 -1.28 -3.78
N LEU A 155 0.88 -0.37 -4.02
CA LEU A 155 0.87 0.54 -5.17
C LEU A 155 1.87 1.67 -4.97
N VAL A 156 2.76 1.88 -5.95
CA VAL A 156 3.73 2.99 -5.91
C VAL A 156 3.05 4.23 -6.49
N LYS A 157 2.35 4.98 -5.64
CA LYS A 157 1.49 6.12 -6.04
C LYS A 157 2.26 7.25 -6.75
N GLU A 158 3.52 7.46 -6.38
CA GLU A 158 4.37 8.52 -6.94
C GLU A 158 4.80 8.25 -8.39
N GLU A 159 4.81 6.97 -8.81
CA GLU A 159 5.29 6.51 -10.12
C GLU A 159 4.12 6.04 -11.02
N LEU A 160 2.89 6.44 -10.70
CA LEU A 160 1.72 6.13 -11.51
C LEU A 160 1.72 6.96 -12.80
N THR A 161 1.43 6.30 -13.92
CA THR A 161 1.12 7.02 -15.16
C THR A 161 -0.21 7.76 -15.05
N GLU A 162 -0.44 8.73 -15.94
CA GLU A 162 -1.70 9.48 -15.98
C GLU A 162 -2.93 8.56 -16.15
N ASP A 163 -2.82 7.53 -16.99
CA ASP A 163 -3.86 6.51 -17.18
C ASP A 163 -4.10 5.69 -15.91
N GLN A 164 -3.02 5.29 -15.22
CA GLN A 164 -3.10 4.52 -13.98
C GLN A 164 -3.72 5.34 -12.84
N ASN A 165 -3.34 6.61 -12.72
CA ASN A 165 -3.93 7.55 -11.78
C ASN A 165 -5.43 7.72 -12.05
N SER A 166 -5.80 7.94 -13.31
CA SER A 166 -7.20 8.09 -13.71
C SER A 166 -8.04 6.84 -13.41
N LEU A 167 -7.46 5.65 -13.61
CA LEU A 167 -8.10 4.38 -13.28
C LEU A 167 -8.27 4.23 -11.76
N TYR A 168 -7.21 4.49 -10.99
CA TYR A 168 -7.23 4.41 -9.54
C TYR A 168 -8.24 5.38 -8.92
N ASP A 169 -8.28 6.64 -9.34
CA ASP A 169 -9.24 7.63 -8.87
C ASP A 169 -10.69 7.22 -9.14
N ARG A 170 -10.94 6.64 -10.32
CA ARG A 170 -12.26 6.09 -10.67
C ARG A 170 -12.61 4.93 -9.73
N MET A 171 -11.70 3.99 -9.54
CA MET A 171 -11.91 2.84 -8.66
C MET A 171 -12.17 3.25 -7.22
N THR A 172 -11.42 4.22 -6.68
CA THR A 172 -11.61 4.75 -5.32
C THR A 172 -13.03 5.30 -5.10
N LYS A 173 -13.56 6.04 -6.09
CA LYS A 173 -14.94 6.55 -6.04
C LYS A 173 -15.96 5.41 -6.11
N GLU A 174 -15.74 4.44 -7.00
CA GLU A 174 -16.62 3.28 -7.13
C GLU A 174 -16.63 2.41 -5.88
N TYR A 175 -15.47 2.19 -5.25
CA TYR A 175 -15.33 1.48 -3.99
C TYR A 175 -16.07 2.20 -2.86
N SER A 176 -15.89 3.50 -2.72
CA SER A 176 -16.58 4.29 -1.69
C SER A 176 -18.12 4.16 -1.80
N ALA A 177 -18.64 4.21 -3.02
CA ALA A 177 -20.07 4.03 -3.28
C ALA A 177 -20.53 2.59 -2.96
N LEU A 178 -19.76 1.59 -3.39
CA LEU A 178 -20.07 0.17 -3.17
C LEU A 178 -20.04 -0.22 -1.69
N ILE A 179 -19.06 0.27 -0.94
CA ILE A 179 -18.93 0.09 0.52
C ILE A 179 -20.17 0.64 1.21
N SER A 180 -20.58 1.87 0.87
CA SER A 180 -21.74 2.52 1.50
C SER A 180 -23.04 1.77 1.23
N ASP A 181 -23.26 1.34 -0.03
CA ASP A 181 -24.44 0.53 -0.40
C ASP A 181 -24.45 -0.82 0.32
N LYS A 182 -23.30 -1.49 0.42
CA LYS A 182 -23.17 -2.78 1.10
C LYS A 182 -23.38 -2.70 2.60
N LEU A 183 -22.78 -1.70 3.26
CA LEU A 183 -23.02 -1.46 4.68
C LEU A 183 -24.50 -1.25 4.98
N THR A 184 -25.19 -0.47 4.14
CA THR A 184 -26.63 -0.24 4.26
C THR A 184 -27.42 -1.55 4.11
N LYS A 185 -27.09 -2.37 3.10
CA LYS A 185 -27.75 -3.66 2.87
C LYS A 185 -27.51 -4.65 4.02
N LEU A 186 -26.28 -4.73 4.54
CA LEU A 186 -25.94 -5.59 5.67
C LEU A 186 -26.66 -5.14 6.95
N ALA A 187 -26.75 -3.83 7.21
CA ALA A 187 -27.49 -3.28 8.33
C ALA A 187 -29.00 -3.60 8.23
N ILE A 188 -29.60 -3.46 7.06
CA ILE A 188 -31.01 -3.83 6.83
C ILE A 188 -31.22 -5.34 7.04
N ALA A 189 -30.32 -6.18 6.51
CA ALA A 189 -30.42 -7.62 6.67
C ALA A 189 -30.30 -8.05 8.15
N SER A 190 -29.32 -7.49 8.86
CA SER A 190 -29.14 -7.69 10.31
C SER A 190 -30.38 -7.27 11.09
N ASN A 191 -30.90 -6.07 10.84
CA ASN A 191 -32.11 -5.57 11.52
C ASN A 191 -33.35 -6.40 11.17
N THR A 192 -33.45 -6.91 9.94
CA THR A 192 -34.56 -7.79 9.53
C THR A 192 -34.53 -9.12 10.28
N GLU A 193 -33.35 -9.73 10.39
CA GLU A 193 -33.16 -10.96 11.16
C GLU A 193 -33.44 -10.76 12.65
N TYR A 194 -32.94 -9.66 13.21
CA TYR A 194 -33.21 -9.24 14.59
C TYR A 194 -34.72 -9.10 14.84
N ASN A 195 -35.45 -8.40 13.97
CA ASN A 195 -36.90 -8.23 14.08
C ASN A 195 -37.66 -9.55 13.89
N ARG A 196 -37.22 -10.43 12.98
CA ARG A 196 -37.84 -11.75 12.78
C ARG A 196 -37.68 -12.63 14.03
N ASN A 197 -36.53 -12.57 14.69
CA ASN A 197 -36.29 -13.28 15.95
C ASN A 197 -37.11 -12.67 17.09
N ALA A 198 -37.18 -11.34 17.18
CA ALA A 198 -38.00 -10.63 18.15
C ALA A 198 -39.48 -11.05 18.07
N VAL A 199 -40.08 -11.07 16.88
CA VAL A 199 -41.48 -11.49 16.69
C VAL A 199 -41.71 -12.93 17.17
N LYS A 200 -40.77 -13.85 16.91
CA LYS A 200 -40.87 -15.26 17.38
C LYS A 200 -40.84 -15.35 18.90
N GLU A 201 -39.92 -14.61 19.53
CA GLU A 201 -39.81 -14.57 21.00
C GLU A 201 -41.03 -13.91 21.65
N PHE A 202 -41.53 -12.82 21.07
CA PHE A 202 -42.74 -12.15 21.54
C PHE A 202 -43.95 -13.08 21.47
N LYS A 203 -44.10 -13.81 20.36
CA LYS A 203 -45.15 -14.82 20.24
C LYS A 203 -45.00 -15.93 21.28
N PHE A 204 -43.78 -16.41 21.52
CA PHE A 204 -43.52 -17.42 22.56
C PHE A 204 -43.92 -16.92 23.95
N VAL A 205 -43.58 -15.67 24.29
CA VAL A 205 -43.98 -15.03 25.56
C VAL A 205 -45.50 -14.96 25.66
N PHE A 206 -46.18 -14.52 24.60
CA PHE A 206 -47.64 -14.44 24.56
C PHE A 206 -48.29 -15.82 24.77
N ASP A 207 -47.89 -16.83 23.98
CA ASP A 207 -48.44 -18.18 24.07
C ASP A 207 -48.17 -18.82 25.44
N SER A 208 -46.98 -18.59 26.01
CA SER A 208 -46.60 -19.11 27.33
C SER A 208 -47.41 -18.45 28.45
N PHE A 209 -47.59 -17.13 28.38
CA PHE A 209 -48.37 -16.37 29.34
C PHE A 209 -49.85 -16.75 29.27
N GLN A 210 -50.42 -16.85 28.06
CA GLN A 210 -51.83 -17.22 27.85
C GLN A 210 -52.15 -18.62 28.39
N LYS A 211 -51.26 -19.60 28.19
CA LYS A 211 -51.47 -20.98 28.66
C LYS A 211 -51.41 -21.13 30.18
N ASN A 212 -50.67 -20.27 30.88
CA ASN A 212 -50.46 -20.37 32.33
C ASN A 212 -50.71 -19.02 33.04
N GLU A 213 -51.77 -18.31 32.65
CA GLU A 213 -52.07 -16.94 33.10
C GLU A 213 -52.12 -16.83 34.64
N SER A 214 -52.74 -17.79 35.33
CA SER A 214 -52.87 -17.81 36.79
C SER A 214 -51.54 -17.99 37.53
N MET A 215 -50.54 -18.59 36.88
CA MET A 215 -49.22 -18.83 37.45
C MET A 215 -48.35 -17.57 37.38
N TYR A 216 -48.41 -16.85 36.25
CA TYR A 216 -47.65 -15.63 36.04
C TYR A 216 -48.26 -14.41 36.74
N THR A 217 -49.59 -14.37 36.89
CA THR A 217 -50.28 -13.33 37.68
C THR A 217 -50.06 -13.47 39.19
N ARG A 218 -49.83 -14.69 39.70
CA ARG A 218 -49.56 -14.94 41.13
C ARG A 218 -48.08 -14.93 41.50
N SER A 219 -47.18 -15.13 40.55
CA SER A 219 -45.73 -15.23 40.80
C SER A 219 -44.97 -14.28 39.89
N ILE A 220 -44.70 -13.09 40.42
CA ILE A 220 -43.97 -12.03 39.72
C ILE A 220 -42.55 -12.46 39.34
N GLU A 221 -41.88 -13.30 40.12
CA GLU A 221 -40.54 -13.82 39.79
C GLU A 221 -40.54 -14.65 38.50
N LYS A 222 -41.56 -15.48 38.29
CA LYS A 222 -41.68 -16.29 37.06
C LYS A 222 -42.06 -15.45 35.85
N LEU A 223 -42.88 -14.42 36.08
CA LEU A 223 -43.18 -13.44 35.06
C LEU A 223 -41.92 -12.69 34.65
N ASP A 224 -41.17 -12.16 35.63
CA ASP A 224 -39.92 -11.45 35.42
C ASP A 224 -38.97 -12.27 34.55
N ILE A 225 -38.65 -13.51 34.92
CA ILE A 225 -37.78 -14.38 34.12
C ILE A 225 -38.25 -14.50 32.66
N LEU A 226 -39.56 -14.66 32.44
CA LEU A 226 -40.14 -14.80 31.10
C LEU A 226 -40.01 -13.50 30.27
N VAL A 227 -40.42 -12.36 30.82
CA VAL A 227 -40.42 -11.09 30.08
C VAL A 227 -39.02 -10.50 29.97
N SER A 228 -38.21 -10.59 31.01
CA SER A 228 -36.83 -10.11 31.03
C SER A 228 -35.98 -10.78 29.96
N SER A 229 -36.05 -12.11 29.86
CA SER A 229 -35.16 -12.87 28.97
C SER A 229 -35.58 -12.83 27.49
N ARG A 230 -36.85 -12.53 27.21
CA ARG A 230 -37.42 -12.70 25.85
C ARG A 230 -38.17 -11.48 25.32
N LEU A 231 -38.92 -10.76 26.16
CA LEU A 231 -39.69 -9.59 25.72
C LEU A 231 -38.85 -8.31 25.80
N PHE A 232 -38.28 -8.03 26.97
CA PHE A 232 -37.50 -6.83 27.24
C PHE A 232 -36.04 -6.93 26.82
N ALA A 233 -35.57 -8.13 26.47
CA ALA A 233 -34.23 -8.36 25.95
C ALA A 233 -33.98 -7.65 24.61
N PHE A 234 -35.03 -7.28 23.86
CA PHE A 234 -34.89 -6.55 22.60
C PHE A 234 -34.94 -5.03 22.83
N ASP A 235 -34.00 -4.31 22.21
CA ASP A 235 -33.98 -2.84 22.11
C ASP A 235 -35.10 -2.33 21.18
N PRO A 236 -36.05 -1.52 21.69
CA PRO A 236 -37.11 -0.92 20.90
C PRO A 236 -36.63 0.00 19.76
N ALA A 237 -35.44 0.62 19.87
CA ALA A 237 -34.92 1.52 18.85
C ALA A 237 -34.55 0.81 17.54
N ARG A 238 -34.26 -0.49 17.59
CA ARG A 238 -33.95 -1.34 16.43
C ARG A 238 -35.17 -2.07 15.86
N LEU A 239 -36.33 -1.99 16.54
CA LEU A 239 -37.54 -2.64 16.08
C LEU A 239 -38.18 -1.86 14.93
N PHE A 240 -38.60 -2.57 13.89
CA PHE A 240 -39.47 -2.02 12.87
C PHE A 240 -40.83 -1.67 13.46
N ASN A 241 -41.53 -0.73 12.83
CA ASN A 241 -42.82 -0.25 13.33
C ASN A 241 -43.83 -1.39 13.50
N GLU A 242 -43.87 -2.34 12.55
CA GLU A 242 -44.74 -3.52 12.61
C GLU A 242 -44.43 -4.41 13.81
N THR A 243 -43.13 -4.63 14.09
CA THR A 243 -42.68 -5.41 15.24
C THR A 243 -42.98 -4.69 16.56
N LEU A 244 -42.81 -3.36 16.58
CA LEU A 244 -43.08 -2.53 17.75
C LEU A 244 -44.57 -2.50 18.09
N VAL A 245 -45.45 -2.44 17.09
CA VAL A 245 -46.90 -2.56 17.28
C VAL A 245 -47.25 -3.90 17.93
N TYR A 246 -46.64 -5.00 17.45
CA TYR A 246 -46.88 -6.33 18.02
C TYR A 246 -46.32 -6.46 19.46
N TYR A 247 -45.13 -5.91 19.72
CA TYR A 247 -44.55 -5.81 21.06
C TYR A 247 -45.50 -5.07 22.01
N ASN A 248 -45.99 -3.89 21.62
CA ASN A 248 -46.89 -3.08 22.43
C ASN A 248 -48.22 -3.78 22.69
N HIS A 249 -48.74 -4.54 21.72
CA HIS A 249 -49.93 -5.35 21.90
C HIS A 249 -49.72 -6.43 22.99
N ILE A 250 -48.60 -7.16 22.94
CA ILE A 250 -48.29 -8.20 23.92
C ILE A 250 -48.02 -7.61 25.30
N TYR A 251 -47.24 -6.52 25.37
CA TYR A 251 -47.00 -5.81 26.62
C TYR A 251 -48.32 -5.35 27.25
N SER A 252 -49.19 -4.71 26.48
CA SER A 252 -50.50 -4.24 26.96
C SER A 252 -51.39 -5.41 27.40
N TYR A 253 -51.36 -6.53 26.68
CA TYR A 253 -52.13 -7.72 27.06
C TYR A 253 -51.69 -8.25 28.43
N ILE A 254 -50.39 -8.41 28.65
CA ILE A 254 -49.84 -8.85 29.94
C ILE A 254 -50.17 -7.81 31.03
N PHE A 255 -49.93 -6.53 30.75
CA PHE A 255 -50.16 -5.43 31.69
C PHE A 255 -51.61 -5.32 32.17
N CYS A 256 -52.59 -5.53 31.29
CA CYS A 256 -54.01 -5.51 31.64
C CYS A 256 -54.45 -6.68 32.53
N LYS A 257 -53.68 -7.78 32.60
CA LYS A 257 -54.01 -8.96 33.42
C LYS A 257 -53.35 -8.96 34.80
N LEU A 258 -52.46 -8.02 35.07
CA LEU A 258 -51.78 -7.87 36.36
C LEU A 258 -52.53 -6.92 37.30
N ASP A 259 -52.28 -7.07 38.60
CA ASP A 259 -52.67 -6.11 39.62
C ASP A 259 -51.77 -4.86 39.60
N GLU A 260 -52.09 -3.83 40.37
CA GLU A 260 -51.32 -2.56 40.37
C GLU A 260 -49.84 -2.76 40.77
N ASP A 261 -49.57 -3.62 41.75
CA ASP A 261 -48.20 -3.95 42.16
C ASP A 261 -47.43 -4.72 41.08
N GLY A 262 -48.09 -5.65 40.39
CA GLY A 262 -47.53 -6.38 39.25
C GLY A 262 -47.26 -5.49 38.04
N LYS A 263 -48.14 -4.52 37.76
CA LYS A 263 -47.95 -3.50 36.71
C LYS A 263 -46.74 -2.62 36.99
N PHE A 264 -46.61 -2.12 38.22
CA PHE A 264 -45.47 -1.32 38.64
C PHE A 264 -44.15 -2.08 38.46
N ARG A 265 -44.10 -3.33 38.94
CA ARG A 265 -42.91 -4.18 38.78
C ARG A 265 -42.61 -4.52 37.33
N LEU A 266 -43.62 -4.79 36.50
CA LEU A 266 -43.42 -5.04 35.07
C LEU A 266 -42.78 -3.84 34.36
N THR A 267 -43.21 -2.62 34.71
CA THR A 267 -42.62 -1.39 34.18
C THR A 267 -41.18 -1.19 34.66
N GLN A 268 -40.88 -1.44 35.94
CA GLN A 268 -39.49 -1.40 36.45
C GLN A 268 -38.58 -2.36 35.68
N ILE A 269 -39.01 -3.62 35.50
CA ILE A 269 -38.25 -4.63 34.75
C ILE A 269 -37.97 -4.16 33.32
N SER A 270 -38.92 -3.49 32.68
CA SER A 270 -38.73 -2.98 31.31
C SER A 270 -37.65 -1.90 31.19
N ILE A 271 -37.40 -1.15 32.28
CA ILE A 271 -36.42 -0.07 32.36
C ILE A 271 -35.05 -0.63 32.76
N ASP A 272 -35.02 -1.53 33.75
CA ASP A 272 -33.79 -2.01 34.39
C ASP A 272 -33.06 -3.08 33.55
N LYS A 273 -33.70 -3.65 32.53
CA LYS A 273 -33.14 -4.76 31.75
C LYS A 273 -32.15 -4.29 30.68
N GLU A 274 -30.94 -4.86 30.73
CA GLU A 274 -29.95 -4.75 29.64
C GLU A 274 -30.50 -5.36 28.33
N LYS A 275 -30.37 -4.58 27.25
CA LYS A 275 -30.80 -4.97 25.91
C LYS A 275 -29.72 -5.81 25.23
N LEU A 276 -30.14 -6.75 24.39
CA LEU A 276 -29.25 -7.53 23.53
C LEU A 276 -28.54 -6.60 22.53
N LEU A 277 -27.24 -6.43 22.72
CA LEU A 277 -26.36 -5.59 21.89
C LEU A 277 -25.76 -6.32 20.67
N ARG A 278 -26.23 -7.54 20.35
CA ARG A 278 -25.74 -8.33 19.22
C ARG A 278 -26.78 -8.35 18.12
#